data_AF-A0A9E2RLJ0-F1
#
_entry.id   AF-A0A9E2RLJ0-F1
#
_cell.length_a   1.000
_cell.length_b   1.000
_cell.length_c   1.000
_cell.angle_alpha   90.00
_cell.angle_beta   90.00
_cell.angle_gamma   90.00
#
_symmetry.space_group_name_H-M   'P 1'
#
loop_
_entity.id
_entity.type
_entity.pdbx_description
1 polymer ?
#
loop_
_entity_poly.entity_id
_entity_poly.type
_entity_poly.pdbx_seq_one_letter_code
_entity_poly.pdbx_strand_id
1 'polypeptide(L)'
;QLQEMIPGTDLRIHTVGDRLFATEILSDGADYRYAERENKQRTMRAVELESGLQTSCLKLADGLGLSLSGIDLRRTPDGAYYCFEVNTSPGFTFFENHTGQRIGDALADLLCAGRA
;
A
#
# COMPACT_ATOMS: atom_id res chain seq x y z
N GLN A 1 15.63 -14.48 -6.37
CA GLN A 1 14.20 -14.80 -6.18
C GLN A 1 13.50 -14.53 -7.51
N LEU A 2 12.61 -15.42 -7.96
CA LEU A 2 11.83 -15.26 -9.20
C LEU A 2 10.35 -15.42 -8.83
N GLN A 3 9.48 -14.70 -9.53
CA GLN A 3 8.02 -14.76 -9.35
C GLN A 3 7.35 -14.65 -10.73
N GLU A 4 6.16 -15.23 -10.86
CA GLU A 4 5.31 -15.04 -12.04
C GLU A 4 4.95 -13.56 -12.23
N MET A 5 4.93 -13.10 -13.48
CA MET A 5 4.48 -11.75 -13.82
C MET A 5 2.95 -11.71 -13.81
N ILE A 6 2.38 -10.91 -12.91
CA ILE A 6 0.93 -10.68 -12.83
C ILE A 6 0.61 -9.30 -13.44
N PRO A 7 -0.18 -9.23 -14.53
CA PRO A 7 -0.57 -7.96 -15.11
C PRO A 7 -1.59 -7.25 -14.22
N GLY A 8 -1.61 -5.92 -14.24
CA GLY A 8 -2.64 -5.14 -13.55
C GLY A 8 -2.13 -3.86 -12.91
N THR A 9 -2.92 -3.33 -11.99
CA THR A 9 -2.63 -2.07 -11.29
C THR A 9 -2.01 -2.33 -9.92
N ASP A 10 -0.93 -1.61 -9.61
CA ASP A 10 -0.30 -1.66 -8.29
C ASP A 10 -1.14 -0.91 -7.25
N LEU A 11 -1.25 -1.50 -6.07
CA LEU A 11 -1.88 -0.91 -4.90
C LEU A 11 -0.91 -1.02 -3.72
N ARG A 12 -0.56 0.12 -3.15
CA ARG A 12 0.23 0.20 -1.92
C ARG A 12 -0.70 0.51 -0.76
N ILE A 13 -0.79 -0.40 0.19
CA ILE A 13 -1.63 -0.26 1.35
C ILE A 13 -0.75 -0.02 2.58
N HIS A 14 -1.06 1.00 3.38
CA HIS A 14 -0.43 1.21 4.67
C HIS A 14 -1.45 0.95 5.76
N THR A 15 -1.14 0.03 6.67
CA THR A 15 -1.92 -0.16 7.90
C THR A 15 -1.23 0.57 9.05
N VAL A 16 -2.00 1.25 9.90
CA VAL A 16 -1.51 1.91 11.11
C VAL A 16 -2.50 1.64 12.23
N GLY A 17 -2.17 0.72 13.14
CA GLY A 17 -3.13 0.15 14.07
C GLY A 17 -4.33 -0.45 13.33
N ASP A 18 -5.53 0.07 13.57
CA ASP A 18 -6.78 -0.30 12.91
C ASP A 18 -7.12 0.55 11.68
N ARG A 19 -6.29 1.53 11.33
CA ARG A 19 -6.47 2.42 10.18
C ARG A 19 -5.77 1.86 8.95
N LEU A 20 -6.34 2.14 7.78
CA LEU A 20 -5.82 1.70 6.49
C LEU A 20 -5.83 2.85 5.48
N PHE A 21 -4.74 2.97 4.73
CA PHE A 21 -4.55 3.96 3.68
C PHE A 21 -4.17 3.25 2.39
N ALA A 22 -4.99 3.37 1.35
CA ALA A 22 -4.77 2.66 0.09
C ALA A 22 -4.41 3.65 -1.02
N THR A 23 -3.30 3.38 -1.69
CA THR A 23 -2.81 4.17 -2.82
C THR A 23 -2.84 3.32 -4.08
N GLU A 24 -3.62 3.74 -5.07
CA GLU A 24 -3.54 3.19 -6.42
C GLU A 24 -2.41 3.88 -7.19
N ILE A 25 -1.60 3.08 -7.87
CA ILE A 25 -0.44 3.54 -8.62
C ILE A 25 -0.63 3.17 -10.09
N LEU A 26 -0.73 4.19 -10.93
CA LEU A 26 -0.82 4.04 -12.37
C LEU A 26 0.53 4.40 -12.96
N SER A 27 1.14 3.45 -13.69
CA SER A 27 2.46 3.60 -14.30
C SER A 27 2.47 2.88 -15.64
N ASP A 28 3.08 3.49 -16.65
CA ASP A 28 3.43 2.85 -17.93
C ASP A 28 4.81 2.15 -17.86
N GLY A 29 5.53 2.32 -16.75
CA GLY A 29 6.73 1.56 -16.39
C GLY A 29 6.41 0.19 -15.79
N ALA A 30 7.29 -0.79 -16.05
CA ALA A 30 7.23 -2.11 -15.42
C ALA A 30 7.43 -2.02 -13.90
N ASP A 31 8.15 -1.01 -13.44
CA ASP A 31 8.29 -0.65 -12.04
C ASP A 31 8.03 0.85 -11.87
N TYR A 32 6.96 1.19 -11.16
CA TYR A 32 6.56 2.58 -10.95
C TYR A 32 7.63 3.41 -10.22
N ARG A 33 8.54 2.76 -9.48
CA ARG A 33 9.62 3.43 -8.74
C ARG A 33 10.64 4.07 -9.67
N TYR A 34 10.77 3.54 -10.88
CA TYR A 34 11.76 4.00 -11.86
C TYR A 34 11.15 4.71 -13.07
N ALA A 35 9.81 4.85 -13.12
CA ALA A 35 9.11 5.45 -14.25
C ALA A 35 9.74 6.80 -14.69
N GLU A 36 9.98 7.73 -13.77
CA GLU A 36 10.59 9.02 -14.11
C GLU A 36 11.99 8.89 -14.75
N ARG A 37 12.81 7.93 -14.29
CA ARG A 37 14.16 7.69 -14.85
C ARG A 37 14.10 7.04 -16.24
N GLU A 38 13.00 6.35 -16.53
CA GLU A 38 12.73 5.73 -17.83
C GLU A 38 12.00 6.67 -18.80
N ASN A 39 11.83 7.96 -18.46
CA ASN A 39 10.98 8.92 -19.19
C ASN A 39 9.52 8.45 -19.33
N LYS A 40 9.05 7.74 -18.31
CA LYS A 40 7.72 7.15 -18.18
C LYS A 40 6.91 7.90 -17.12
N GLN A 41 5.59 7.80 -17.20
CA GLN A 41 4.66 8.52 -16.34
C GLN A 41 4.21 7.66 -15.15
N ARG A 42 4.10 8.31 -13.99
CA ARG A 42 3.48 7.72 -12.80
C ARG A 42 2.49 8.70 -12.21
N THR A 43 1.29 8.22 -11.89
CA THR A 43 0.33 8.94 -11.05
C THR A 43 -0.08 8.07 -9.87
N MET A 44 -0.40 8.72 -8.76
CA MET A 44 -0.85 8.06 -7.54
C MET A 44 -2.08 8.77 -7.04
N ARG A 45 -3.06 8.00 -6.57
CA ARG A 45 -4.26 8.54 -5.93
C ARG A 45 -4.68 7.70 -4.75
N ALA A 46 -5.24 8.36 -3.74
CA ALA A 46 -5.95 7.67 -2.67
C ALA A 46 -7.17 6.95 -3.25
N VAL A 47 -7.43 5.74 -2.78
CA VAL A 47 -8.61 4.96 -3.14
C VAL A 47 -9.20 4.33 -1.89
N GLU A 48 -10.49 4.04 -1.92
CA GLU A 48 -11.13 3.19 -0.93
C GLU A 48 -11.17 1.76 -1.45
N LEU A 49 -10.74 0.80 -0.64
CA LEU A 49 -10.89 -0.62 -0.95
C LEU A 49 -12.28 -1.10 -0.52
N GLU A 50 -12.76 -2.17 -1.14
CA GLU A 50 -13.94 -2.87 -0.64
C GLU A 50 -13.72 -3.38 0.79
N SER A 51 -14.77 -3.35 1.60
CA SER A 51 -14.70 -3.65 3.05
C SER A 51 -14.07 -5.02 3.36
N GLY A 52 -14.34 -6.03 2.53
CA GLY A 52 -13.75 -7.36 2.66
C GLY A 52 -12.22 -7.36 2.48
N LEU A 53 -11.73 -6.57 1.52
CA LEU A 53 -10.30 -6.43 1.28
C LEU A 53 -9.62 -5.60 2.38
N GLN A 54 -10.25 -4.51 2.82
CA GLN A 54 -9.77 -3.72 3.98
C GLN A 54 -9.59 -4.61 5.22
N THR A 55 -10.61 -5.42 5.52
CA THR A 55 -10.59 -6.36 6.65
C THR A 55 -9.46 -7.38 6.50
N SER A 56 -9.25 -7.91 5.30
CA SER A 56 -8.17 -8.87 5.02
C SER A 56 -6.78 -8.25 5.24
N CYS A 57 -6.56 -7.01 4.78
CA CYS A 57 -5.30 -6.29 4.99
C CYS A 57 -5.01 -6.04 6.48
N LEU A 58 -6.01 -5.58 7.24
CA LEU A 58 -5.85 -5.35 8.69
C LEU A 58 -5.57 -6.66 9.44
N LYS A 59 -6.28 -7.74 9.11
CA LYS A 59 -6.03 -9.07 9.70
C LYS A 59 -4.64 -9.61 9.36
N LEU A 60 -4.14 -9.31 8.16
CA LEU A 60 -2.80 -9.73 7.75
C LEU A 60 -1.73 -9.02 8.58
N ALA A 61 -1.86 -7.71 8.80
CA ALA A 61 -0.95 -6.95 9.65
C ALA A 61 -1.02 -7.41 11.12
N ASP A 62 -2.23 -7.58 11.66
CA ASP A 62 -2.48 -8.05 13.02
C ASP A 62 -1.92 -9.47 13.25
N GLY A 63 -2.18 -10.39 12.32
CA GLY A 63 -1.66 -11.77 12.39
C GLY A 63 -0.13 -11.86 12.34
N LEU A 64 0.54 -10.81 11.85
CA LEU A 64 2.00 -10.68 11.85
C LEU A 64 2.52 -9.85 13.04
N GLY A 65 1.64 -9.33 13.90
CA GLY A 65 2.00 -8.48 15.04
C GLY A 65 2.55 -7.11 14.63
N LEU A 66 2.09 -6.56 13.50
CA LEU A 66 2.59 -5.31 12.94
C LEU A 66 1.61 -4.16 13.19
N SER A 67 1.99 -3.21 14.06
CA SER A 67 1.23 -1.97 14.26
C SER A 67 1.37 -0.99 13.10
N LEU A 68 2.39 -1.16 12.24
CA LEU A 68 2.60 -0.47 10.97
C LEU A 68 3.03 -1.49 9.91
N SER A 69 2.35 -1.53 8.76
CA SER A 69 2.78 -2.38 7.64
C SER A 69 2.54 -1.71 6.29
N GLY A 70 3.33 -2.10 5.29
CA GLY A 70 3.10 -1.75 3.88
C GLY A 70 2.78 -3.00 3.08
N ILE A 71 1.55 -3.15 2.59
CA ILE A 71 1.11 -4.32 1.83
C ILE A 71 1.10 -3.96 0.35
N ASP A 72 1.81 -4.75 -0.44
CA ASP A 72 1.86 -4.61 -1.90
C ASP A 72 0.86 -5.56 -2.54
N LEU A 73 -0.16 -4.98 -3.17
CA LEU A 73 -1.17 -5.71 -3.92
C LEU A 73 -1.09 -5.39 -5.41
N ARG A 74 -1.47 -6.37 -6.24
CA ARG A 74 -1.74 -6.19 -7.67
C ARG A 74 -3.21 -6.52 -7.93
N ARG A 75 -3.96 -5.57 -8.50
CA ARG A 75 -5.32 -5.81 -9.01
C ARG A 75 -5.27 -6.11 -10.50
N THR A 76 -5.66 -7.31 -10.89
CA THR A 76 -5.72 -7.73 -12.29
C THR A 76 -6.89 -7.07 -13.04
N PRO A 77 -6.88 -7.06 -14.39
CA PRO A 77 -7.97 -6.48 -15.18
C PRO A 77 -9.36 -7.08 -14.94
N ASP A 78 -9.43 -8.35 -14.53
CA ASP A 78 -10.65 -9.06 -14.14
C ASP A 78 -11.04 -8.85 -12.66
N GLY A 79 -10.28 -8.03 -11.92
CA GLY A 79 -10.61 -7.60 -10.56
C GLY A 79 -10.09 -8.49 -9.44
N ALA A 80 -9.31 -9.53 -9.74
CA ALA A 80 -8.65 -10.34 -8.72
C ALA A 80 -7.48 -9.57 -8.07
N TYR A 81 -7.17 -9.90 -6.82
CA TYR A 81 -6.10 -9.29 -6.04
C TYR A 81 -5.03 -10.31 -5.67
N TYR A 82 -3.76 -9.95 -5.90
CA TYR A 82 -2.60 -10.74 -5.54
C TYR A 82 -1.74 -9.96 -4.55
N CYS A 83 -1.38 -10.58 -3.43
CA CYS A 83 -0.47 -10.00 -2.45
C CYS A 83 0.97 -10.43 -2.76
N PHE A 84 1.87 -9.46 -2.91
CA PHE A 84 3.29 -9.72 -3.19
C PHE A 84 4.15 -9.67 -1.94
N GLU A 85 3.89 -8.70 -1.05
CA GLU A 85 4.71 -8.47 0.12
C GLU A 85 3.87 -7.85 1.25
N VAL A 86 4.25 -8.16 2.50
CA VAL A 86 3.91 -7.37 3.67
C VAL A 86 5.21 -6.83 4.26
N ASN A 87 5.47 -5.56 4.00
CA ASN A 87 6.67 -4.86 4.43
C ASN A 87 6.55 -4.43 5.90
N THR A 88 7.47 -4.90 6.74
CA THR A 88 7.48 -4.65 8.19
C THR A 88 8.07 -3.28 8.57
N SER A 89 8.68 -2.56 7.63
CA SER A 89 9.24 -1.22 7.83
C SER A 89 9.01 -0.36 6.57
N PRO A 90 7.74 -0.01 6.28
CA PRO A 90 7.39 0.61 5.03
C PRO A 90 7.77 2.09 4.99
N GLY A 91 8.32 2.55 3.87
CA GLY A 91 8.25 3.96 3.51
C GLY A 91 6.80 4.37 3.23
N PHE A 92 6.33 5.47 3.84
CA PHE A 92 4.97 6.00 3.64
C PHE A 92 4.93 7.46 3.15
N THR A 93 5.93 8.28 3.49
CA THR A 93 5.98 9.71 3.13
C THR A 93 5.88 9.96 1.63
N PHE A 94 6.48 9.09 0.81
CA PHE A 94 6.37 9.17 -0.64
C PHE A 94 4.91 9.08 -1.13
N PHE A 95 4.13 8.16 -0.58
CA PHE A 95 2.73 7.96 -0.96
C PHE A 95 1.84 9.06 -0.36
N GLU A 96 2.09 9.43 0.90
CA GLU A 96 1.43 10.56 1.57
C GLU A 96 1.61 11.87 0.79
N ASN A 97 2.82 12.19 0.34
CA ASN A 97 3.08 13.41 -0.44
C ASN A 97 2.34 13.45 -1.78
N HIS A 98 2.08 12.30 -2.40
CA HIS A 98 1.34 12.23 -3.67
C HIS A 98 -0.18 12.24 -3.47
N THR A 99 -0.67 11.76 -2.33
CA THR A 99 -2.11 11.50 -2.12
C THR A 99 -2.77 12.42 -1.11
N GLY A 100 -1.99 13.10 -0.26
CA GLY A 100 -2.48 13.85 0.88
C GLY A 100 -3.03 12.98 2.03
N GLN A 101 -2.89 11.65 1.95
CA GLN A 101 -3.30 10.74 3.02
C GLN A 101 -2.44 10.98 4.26
N ARG A 102 -3.08 11.25 5.40
CA ARG A 102 -2.42 11.61 6.66
C ARG A 102 -1.91 10.36 7.41
N ILE A 103 -0.98 9.62 6.82
CA ILE A 103 -0.42 8.37 7.35
C ILE A 103 0.50 8.68 8.55
N GLY A 104 1.34 9.70 8.42
CA GLY A 104 2.24 10.15 9.49
C GLY A 104 1.49 10.58 10.74
N ASP A 105 0.38 11.30 10.56
CA ASP A 105 -0.48 11.70 11.69
C ASP A 105 -1.12 10.49 12.38
N ALA A 106 -1.56 9.49 11.61
CA ALA A 106 -2.09 8.26 12.18
C ALA A 106 -1.06 7.50 13.03
N LEU A 107 0.19 7.50 12.58
CA LEU A 107 1.28 6.88 13.33
C LEU A 107 1.59 7.66 14.61
N ALA A 108 1.59 8.99 14.54
CA ALA A 108 1.76 9.85 15.71
C ALA A 108 0.63 9.63 16.73
N ASP A 109 -0.63 9.58 16.28
CA ASP A 109 -1.79 9.29 17.12
C ASP A 109 -1.63 7.95 17.85
N LEU A 110 -1.22 6.90 17.12
CA LEU A 110 -1.02 5.56 17.65
C LEU A 110 0.06 5.54 18.76
N LEU A 111 1.20 6.18 18.50
CA LEU A 111 2.31 6.28 19.45
C LEU A 111 1.90 7.07 20.70
N CYS A 112 1.20 8.19 20.54
CA CYS A 112 0.70 8.98 21.65
C CYS A 112 -0.34 8.22 22.50
N ALA A 113 -1.12 7.33 21.90
CA ALA A 113 -2.08 6.49 22.61
C ALA A 113 -1.43 5.34 23.40
N GLY A 114 -0.15 5.02 23.15
CA GLY A 114 0.55 3.91 23.82
C GLY A 114 -0.01 2.54 23.48
N ARG A 115 -0.62 2.39 22.29
CA ARG A 115 -1.20 1.14 21.80
C ARG A 115 -0.30 0.63 20.67
N ALA A 116 0.44 -0.43 20.91
CA ALA A 116 1.24 -1.12 19.90
C ALA A 116 0.73 -2.56 19.77
#